data_AF-A0A4Q1DHI1-F1
#
_entry.id   AF-A0A4Q1DHI1-F1
#
_cell.length_a   1.000
_cell.length_b   1.000
_cell.length_c   1.000
_cell.angle_alpha   90.00
_cell.angle_beta   90.00
_cell.angle_gamma   90.00
#
_symmetry.space_group_name_H-M   'P 1'
#
loop_
_entity.id
_entity.type
_entity.pdbx_description
1 polymer ?
#
loop_
_entity_poly.entity_id
_entity_poly.type
_entity_poly.pdbx_seq_one_letter_code
_entity_poly.pdbx_strand_id
1 'polypeptide(L)'
;MSPDSIHPKERREGAPNREMNVRQWEMIIASRPDKMILTRSGYFEFLKEVLTEAGFRLPVEAVAAHERRALVGRLSGCYDPIVSGEFFRLSMRRKIRYAGSLTSTFLKRLFDRRKDCGSVFRPSTGILALVFAIADHGRDADYVICGIGAQKRDEYLDGRHIHGRDLPQHVFADVKVLRKLARRYNLFTTEPELEHLVPRYPASDEA
;
A
#
# COMPACT_ATOMS: atom_id res chain seq x y z
N MET A 1 -14.47 -3.26 25.74
CA MET A 1 -13.26 -2.41 25.86
C MET A 1 -13.37 -1.24 24.88
N SER A 2 -12.78 -0.07 25.20
CA SER A 2 -12.95 1.16 24.40
C SER A 2 -12.31 1.02 23.00
N PRO A 3 -13.02 1.36 21.90
CA PRO A 3 -12.56 1.27 20.50
C PRO A 3 -11.42 2.24 20.09
N ASP A 4 -10.64 2.72 21.04
CA ASP A 4 -9.50 3.64 20.88
C ASP A 4 -8.19 2.95 20.49
N SER A 5 -8.19 1.62 20.42
CA SER A 5 -6.98 0.79 20.40
C SER A 5 -6.14 0.91 19.12
N ILE A 6 -6.75 1.19 17.97
CA ILE A 6 -6.06 1.05 16.67
C ILE A 6 -5.36 2.34 16.24
N HIS A 7 -5.82 3.48 16.76
CA HIS A 7 -5.16 4.79 16.69
C HIS A 7 -5.43 5.58 17.98
N PRO A 8 -4.73 5.29 19.09
CA PRO A 8 -5.06 5.80 20.43
C PRO A 8 -4.98 7.31 20.61
N LYS A 9 -4.52 8.06 19.59
CA LYS A 9 -4.49 9.52 19.57
C LYS A 9 -5.56 10.15 18.68
N GLU A 10 -6.12 9.41 17.73
CA GLU A 10 -6.98 9.97 16.66
C GLU A 10 -8.48 9.63 16.84
N ARG A 11 -8.82 8.86 17.89
CA ARG A 11 -10.20 8.57 18.31
C ARG A 11 -10.60 9.14 19.67
N ARG A 12 -9.65 9.77 20.37
CA ARG A 12 -9.92 10.50 21.61
C ARG A 12 -10.98 11.58 21.36
N GLU A 13 -11.79 11.82 22.37
CA GLU A 13 -12.74 12.94 22.37
C GLU A 13 -11.97 14.25 22.10
N GLY A 14 -12.43 15.03 21.12
CA GLY A 14 -11.73 16.23 20.63
C GLY A 14 -10.71 16.02 19.50
N ALA A 15 -10.50 14.78 19.00
CA ALA A 15 -9.65 14.56 17.83
C ALA A 15 -10.29 15.13 16.54
N PRO A 16 -9.56 15.87 15.69
CA PRO A 16 -10.12 16.57 14.52
C PRO A 16 -10.83 15.68 13.48
N ASN A 17 -10.61 14.35 13.52
CA ASN A 17 -11.02 13.39 12.49
C ASN A 17 -11.79 12.18 13.06
N ARG A 18 -12.31 12.28 14.29
CA ARG A 18 -12.88 11.14 15.02
C ARG A 18 -13.99 10.44 14.22
N GLU A 19 -14.97 11.19 13.71
CA GLU A 19 -16.11 10.63 12.97
C GLU A 19 -15.67 9.87 11.72
N MET A 20 -14.75 10.46 10.94
CA MET A 20 -14.18 9.79 9.77
C MET A 20 -13.46 8.49 10.14
N ASN A 21 -12.65 8.53 11.21
CA ASN A 21 -11.90 7.36 11.68
C ASN A 21 -12.80 6.24 12.23
N VAL A 22 -13.95 6.60 12.82
CA VAL A 22 -15.00 5.66 13.23
C VAL A 22 -15.68 5.07 12.00
N ARG A 23 -16.09 5.89 11.03
CA ARG A 23 -16.71 5.40 9.79
C ARG A 23 -15.79 4.45 9.03
N GLN A 24 -14.50 4.78 8.90
CA GLN A 24 -13.52 3.89 8.26
C GLN A 24 -13.37 2.55 9.00
N TRP A 25 -13.45 2.56 10.34
CA TRP A 25 -13.48 1.34 11.15
C TRP A 25 -14.65 0.46 10.79
N GLU A 26 -15.84 1.04 10.79
CA GLU A 26 -17.09 0.33 10.57
C GLU A 26 -17.09 -0.25 9.16
N MET A 27 -16.55 0.48 8.19
CA MET A 27 -16.33 -0.05 6.83
C MET A 27 -15.37 -1.24 6.82
N ILE A 28 -14.27 -1.21 7.58
CA ILE A 28 -13.34 -2.35 7.69
C ILE A 28 -14.03 -3.55 8.33
N ILE A 29 -14.78 -3.35 9.41
CA ILE A 29 -15.49 -4.43 10.11
C ILE A 29 -16.61 -5.00 9.26
N ALA A 30 -17.35 -4.15 8.55
CA ALA A 30 -18.41 -4.56 7.63
C ALA A 30 -17.87 -5.14 6.31
N SER A 31 -16.58 -4.93 5.99
CA SER A 31 -15.96 -5.49 4.81
C SER A 31 -15.89 -7.02 4.91
N ARG A 32 -16.01 -7.70 3.77
CA ARG A 32 -15.93 -9.16 3.67
C ARG A 32 -14.77 -9.60 2.77
N PRO A 33 -13.51 -9.23 3.06
CA PRO A 33 -12.38 -9.71 2.28
C PRO A 33 -12.13 -11.19 2.55
N ASP A 34 -11.52 -11.93 1.62
CA ASP A 34 -11.11 -13.31 1.92
C ASP A 34 -10.04 -13.37 3.03
N LYS A 35 -9.23 -12.31 3.18
CA LYS A 35 -8.14 -12.20 4.15
C LYS A 35 -7.72 -10.74 4.38
N MET A 36 -7.25 -10.43 5.58
CA MET A 36 -6.63 -9.15 5.95
C MET A 36 -5.12 -9.31 6.20
N ILE A 37 -4.33 -8.40 5.64
CA ILE A 37 -2.87 -8.40 5.78
C ILE A 37 -2.41 -7.12 6.50
N LEU A 38 -1.82 -7.29 7.67
CA LEU A 38 -1.24 -6.23 8.48
C LEU A 38 0.24 -6.05 8.15
N THR A 39 0.60 -4.89 7.63
CA THR A 39 1.97 -4.57 7.20
C THR A 39 2.89 -4.11 8.35
N ARG A 40 2.37 -4.07 9.59
CA ARG A 40 3.13 -3.73 10.80
C ARG A 40 2.88 -4.79 11.86
N SER A 41 3.89 -5.57 12.20
CA SER A 41 3.78 -6.69 13.13
C SER A 41 3.83 -6.30 14.61
N GLY A 42 4.29 -5.09 14.95
CA GLY A 42 4.55 -4.69 16.34
C GLY A 42 3.32 -4.66 17.26
N TYR A 43 2.11 -4.63 16.70
CA TYR A 43 0.84 -4.66 17.44
C TYR A 43 -0.09 -5.77 16.93
N PHE A 44 0.46 -6.80 16.30
CA PHE A 44 -0.35 -7.80 15.58
C PHE A 44 -1.39 -8.48 16.47
N GLU A 45 -0.96 -9.11 17.57
CA GLU A 45 -1.87 -9.85 18.46
C GLU A 45 -2.98 -8.96 19.01
N PHE A 46 -2.62 -7.76 19.44
CA PHE A 46 -3.58 -6.77 19.94
C PHE A 46 -4.58 -6.33 18.86
N LEU A 47 -4.11 -6.01 17.64
CA LEU A 47 -5.01 -5.62 16.55
C LEU A 47 -5.95 -6.77 16.15
N LYS A 48 -5.43 -8.00 16.16
CA LYS A 48 -6.20 -9.21 15.86
C LYS A 48 -7.29 -9.45 16.90
N GLU A 49 -6.97 -9.28 18.18
CA GLU A 49 -7.94 -9.36 19.28
C GLU A 49 -9.04 -8.30 19.11
N VAL A 50 -8.67 -7.03 18.88
CA VAL A 50 -9.63 -5.94 18.68
C VAL A 50 -10.54 -6.18 17.47
N LEU A 51 -10.00 -6.66 16.35
CA LEU A 51 -10.78 -7.03 15.18
C LEU A 51 -11.78 -8.16 15.52
N THR A 52 -11.32 -9.16 16.27
CA THR A 52 -12.13 -10.30 16.70
C THR A 52 -13.27 -9.88 17.63
N GLU A 53 -13.00 -9.01 18.60
CA GLU A 53 -14.02 -8.42 19.49
C GLU A 53 -15.05 -7.60 18.71
N ALA A 54 -14.61 -6.87 17.69
CA ALA A 54 -15.48 -6.08 16.82
C ALA A 54 -16.29 -6.93 15.82
N GLY A 55 -16.15 -8.26 15.84
CA GLY A 55 -16.93 -9.17 14.99
C GLY A 55 -16.29 -9.48 13.64
N PHE A 56 -15.05 -9.07 13.38
CA PHE A 56 -14.32 -9.51 12.20
C PHE A 56 -13.91 -10.99 12.36
N ARG A 57 -14.23 -11.83 11.37
CA ARG A 57 -14.07 -13.30 11.47
C ARG A 57 -13.12 -13.90 10.43
N LEU A 58 -12.64 -13.09 9.49
CA LEU A 58 -11.83 -13.55 8.37
C LEU A 58 -10.36 -13.66 8.79
N PRO A 59 -9.52 -14.45 8.08
CA PRO A 59 -8.11 -14.59 8.38
C PRO A 59 -7.38 -13.24 8.47
N VAL A 60 -6.58 -13.04 9.52
CA VAL A 60 -5.73 -11.86 9.72
C VAL A 60 -4.28 -12.31 9.87
N GLU A 61 -3.41 -11.83 8.99
CA GLU A 61 -1.99 -12.15 8.98
C GLU A 61 -1.14 -10.90 9.18
N ALA A 62 0.00 -11.02 9.86
CA ALA A 62 1.04 -9.99 9.86
C ALA A 62 2.19 -10.38 8.96
N VAL A 63 2.67 -9.44 8.16
CA VAL A 63 3.85 -9.66 7.31
C VAL A 63 4.91 -8.60 7.55
N ALA A 64 6.10 -9.06 7.89
CA ALA A 64 7.22 -8.20 8.21
C ALA A 64 7.73 -7.47 6.96
N ALA A 65 8.36 -6.30 7.15
CA ALA A 65 8.84 -5.48 6.04
C ALA A 65 9.82 -6.23 5.11
N HIS A 66 10.66 -7.12 5.64
CA HIS A 66 11.61 -7.87 4.84
C HIS A 66 10.94 -8.94 3.97
N GLU A 67 9.92 -9.63 4.49
CA GLU A 67 9.13 -10.63 3.77
C GLU A 67 8.35 -9.98 2.62
N ARG A 68 7.69 -8.85 2.89
CA ARG A 68 7.00 -8.09 1.83
C ARG A 68 7.93 -7.71 0.69
N ARG A 69 9.13 -7.20 1.02
CA ARG A 69 10.13 -6.81 0.00
C ARG A 69 10.63 -8.00 -0.80
N ALA A 70 10.89 -9.13 -0.13
CA ALA A 70 11.30 -10.35 -0.80
C ALA A 70 10.20 -10.84 -1.76
N LEU A 71 8.94 -10.78 -1.33
CA LEU A 71 7.79 -11.16 -2.15
C LEU A 71 7.61 -10.26 -3.37
N VAL A 72 7.62 -8.93 -3.17
CA VAL A 72 7.56 -7.94 -4.26
C VAL A 72 8.71 -8.17 -5.25
N GLY A 73 9.94 -8.34 -4.75
CA GLY A 73 11.11 -8.60 -5.57
C GLY A 73 11.00 -9.88 -6.39
N ARG A 74 10.54 -10.98 -5.78
CA ARG A 74 10.36 -12.27 -6.45
C ARG A 74 9.32 -12.21 -7.57
N LEU A 75 8.17 -11.57 -7.35
CA LEU A 75 7.07 -11.55 -8.32
C LEU A 75 7.26 -10.48 -9.40
N SER A 76 7.70 -9.28 -9.04
CA SER A 76 7.82 -8.15 -9.96
C SER A 76 9.24 -7.93 -10.53
N GLY A 77 10.26 -8.53 -9.92
CA GLY A 77 11.67 -8.22 -10.19
C GLY A 77 12.10 -6.83 -9.69
N CYS A 78 11.25 -6.12 -8.94
CA CYS A 78 11.57 -4.83 -8.34
C CYS A 78 11.89 -4.99 -6.86
N TYR A 79 13.11 -4.64 -6.47
CA TYR A 79 13.55 -4.73 -5.08
C TYR A 79 13.62 -3.34 -4.46
N ASP A 80 13.00 -3.19 -3.30
CA ASP A 80 13.05 -1.96 -2.51
C ASP A 80 14.50 -1.66 -2.05
N PRO A 81 14.99 -0.41 -2.16
CA PRO A 81 14.26 0.76 -2.62
C PRO A 81 14.05 0.76 -4.15
N ILE A 82 12.79 0.89 -4.59
CA ILE A 82 12.39 0.88 -5.99
C ILE A 82 12.60 2.26 -6.60
N VAL A 83 13.58 2.35 -7.49
CA VAL A 83 13.87 3.57 -8.26
C VAL A 83 13.39 3.39 -9.70
N SER A 84 12.56 4.30 -10.20
CA SER A 84 12.00 4.26 -11.55
C SER A 84 12.63 5.31 -12.48
N GLY A 85 12.34 5.24 -13.79
CA GLY A 85 12.87 6.21 -14.77
C GLY A 85 12.43 7.65 -14.47
N GLU A 86 11.25 7.80 -13.90
CA GLU A 86 10.65 9.06 -13.47
C GLU A 86 11.47 9.75 -12.37
N PHE A 87 12.19 9.00 -11.52
CA PHE A 87 13.15 9.56 -10.56
C PHE A 87 14.24 10.39 -11.28
N PHE A 88 14.72 9.92 -12.44
CA PHE A 88 15.74 10.61 -13.21
C PHE A 88 15.22 11.85 -13.94
N ARG A 89 13.89 12.07 -13.98
CA ARG A 89 13.28 13.28 -14.53
C ARG A 89 13.13 14.40 -13.50
N LEU A 90 13.41 14.12 -12.22
CA LEU A 90 13.33 15.12 -11.16
C LEU A 90 14.40 16.21 -11.28
N SER A 91 14.11 17.38 -10.73
CA SER A 91 15.09 18.47 -10.60
C SER A 91 16.30 18.03 -9.77
N MET A 92 17.48 18.60 -10.05
CA MET A 92 18.74 18.20 -9.40
C MET A 92 18.66 18.29 -7.87
N ARG A 93 18.08 19.37 -7.34
CA ARG A 93 17.87 19.55 -5.89
C ARG A 93 17.06 18.42 -5.27
N ARG A 94 16.00 17.96 -5.96
CA ARG A 94 15.18 16.83 -5.51
C ARG A 94 15.97 15.53 -5.60
N LYS A 95 16.65 15.26 -6.71
CA LYS A 95 17.52 14.08 -6.87
C LYS A 95 18.52 13.94 -5.73
N ILE A 96 19.24 15.00 -5.37
CA ILE A 96 20.23 15.00 -4.29
C ILE A 96 19.58 14.64 -2.95
N ARG A 97 18.47 15.29 -2.60
CA ARG A 97 17.75 15.02 -1.34
C ARG A 97 17.33 13.55 -1.25
N TYR A 98 16.78 13.02 -2.33
CA TYR A 98 16.27 11.65 -2.36
C TYR A 98 17.39 10.60 -2.49
N ALA A 99 18.52 10.94 -3.13
CA ALA A 99 19.73 10.12 -3.10
C ALA A 99 20.25 9.95 -1.67
N GLY A 100 20.26 11.02 -0.86
CA GLY A 100 20.60 10.94 0.56
C GLY A 100 19.68 9.97 1.34
N SER A 101 18.37 9.99 1.05
CA SER A 101 17.41 9.06 1.65
C SER A 101 17.66 7.59 1.23
N LEU A 102 17.99 7.36 -0.04
CA LEU A 102 18.40 6.04 -0.54
C LEU A 102 19.66 5.56 0.17
N THR A 103 20.73 6.36 0.18
CA THR A 103 22.00 6.03 0.83
C THR A 103 21.81 5.76 2.32
N SER A 104 21.05 6.60 3.02
CA SER A 104 20.72 6.39 4.44
C SER A 104 20.00 5.05 4.66
N THR A 105 19.06 4.70 3.78
CA THR A 105 18.35 3.41 3.84
C THR A 105 19.30 2.24 3.64
N PHE A 106 20.18 2.30 2.63
CA PHE A 106 21.17 1.25 2.37
C PHE A 106 22.08 1.06 3.58
N LEU A 107 22.66 2.14 4.12
CA LEU A 107 23.52 2.10 5.30
C LEU A 107 22.80 1.50 6.51
N LYS A 108 21.57 1.97 6.79
CA LYS A 108 20.75 1.43 7.90
C LYS A 108 20.48 -0.06 7.74
N ARG A 109 20.30 -0.55 6.51
CA ARG A 109 20.06 -1.96 6.23
C ARG A 109 21.30 -2.86 6.35
N LEU A 110 22.51 -2.30 6.30
CA LEU A 110 23.72 -3.04 6.63
C LEU A 110 23.71 -3.49 8.10
N PHE A 111 23.18 -2.66 9.00
CA PHE A 111 23.12 -2.94 10.43
C PHE A 111 21.78 -3.59 10.87
N ASP A 112 20.68 -3.25 10.20
CA ASP A 112 19.35 -3.79 10.50
C ASP A 112 18.59 -4.05 9.21
N ARG A 113 18.60 -5.32 8.76
CA ARG A 113 17.90 -5.75 7.56
C ARG A 113 16.39 -5.50 7.63
N ARG A 114 15.79 -5.26 8.80
CA ARG A 114 14.34 -4.98 8.94
C ARG A 114 13.98 -3.54 8.63
N LYS A 115 14.96 -2.62 8.52
CA LYS A 115 14.72 -1.20 8.23
C LYS A 115 13.98 -1.00 6.92
N ASP A 116 12.85 -0.32 6.98
CA ASP A 116 12.08 0.05 5.80
C ASP A 116 12.70 1.26 5.09
N CYS A 117 12.36 1.43 3.81
CA CYS A 117 12.75 2.61 3.05
C CYS A 117 11.67 3.70 3.11
N GLY A 118 12.00 4.90 2.64
CA GLY A 118 11.01 5.99 2.51
C GLY A 118 9.85 5.58 1.60
N SER A 119 8.64 6.07 1.90
CA SER A 119 7.40 5.79 1.15
C SER A 119 7.48 6.08 -0.35
N VAL A 120 8.35 6.98 -0.79
CA VAL A 120 8.59 7.26 -2.21
C VAL A 120 9.16 6.05 -2.97
N PHE A 121 9.91 5.18 -2.28
CA PHE A 121 10.67 4.07 -2.88
C PHE A 121 10.15 2.68 -2.52
N ARG A 122 9.00 2.60 -1.85
CA ARG A 122 8.34 1.31 -1.57
C ARG A 122 6.93 1.34 -2.16
N PRO A 123 6.40 0.19 -2.57
CA PRO A 123 5.01 0.11 -3.01
C PRO A 123 4.03 0.50 -1.89
N SER A 124 2.85 0.92 -2.30
CA SER A 124 1.71 1.14 -1.44
C SER A 124 1.11 -0.18 -0.94
N THR A 125 0.20 -0.07 0.03
CA THR A 125 -0.60 -1.20 0.50
C THR A 125 -1.46 -1.82 -0.60
N GLY A 126 -1.93 -1.05 -1.58
CA GLY A 126 -2.71 -1.55 -2.71
C GLY A 126 -1.88 -2.47 -3.63
N ILE A 127 -0.66 -2.06 -3.98
CA ILE A 127 0.25 -2.92 -4.74
C ILE A 127 0.71 -4.13 -3.93
N LEU A 128 0.89 -3.97 -2.62
CA LEU A 128 1.20 -5.11 -1.75
C LEU A 128 0.05 -6.12 -1.76
N ALA A 129 -1.20 -5.67 -1.64
CA ALA A 129 -2.37 -6.55 -1.70
C ALA A 129 -2.42 -7.33 -3.03
N LEU A 130 -2.18 -6.67 -4.16
CA LEU A 130 -2.06 -7.33 -5.46
C LEU A 130 -0.95 -8.41 -5.46
N VAL A 131 0.23 -8.08 -4.93
CA VAL A 131 1.36 -9.02 -4.87
C VAL A 131 1.04 -10.24 -4.01
N PHE A 132 0.29 -10.08 -2.91
CA PHE A 132 -0.19 -11.21 -2.11
C PHE A 132 -1.24 -12.03 -2.84
N ALA A 133 -2.22 -11.40 -3.49
CA ALA A 133 -3.20 -12.11 -4.30
C ALA A 133 -2.52 -12.96 -5.38
N ILE A 134 -1.51 -12.41 -6.06
CA ILE A 134 -0.70 -13.15 -7.04
C ILE A 134 0.05 -14.34 -6.41
N ALA A 135 0.55 -14.16 -5.20
CA ALA A 135 1.25 -15.23 -4.49
C ALA A 135 0.31 -16.39 -4.13
N ASP A 136 -0.94 -16.06 -3.77
CA ASP A 136 -1.94 -17.03 -3.31
C ASP A 136 -2.67 -17.72 -4.48
N HIS A 137 -2.91 -17.01 -5.60
CA HIS A 137 -3.71 -17.51 -6.73
C HIS A 137 -2.91 -17.81 -8.01
N GLY A 138 -1.64 -17.43 -8.08
CA GLY A 138 -0.75 -17.81 -9.17
C GLY A 138 -0.92 -17.00 -10.46
N ARG A 139 -0.46 -17.54 -11.59
CA ARG A 139 -0.38 -16.77 -12.84
C ARG A 139 -1.71 -16.67 -13.59
N ASP A 140 -2.53 -17.70 -13.47
CA ASP A 140 -3.65 -17.95 -14.38
C ASP A 140 -4.96 -17.31 -13.91
N ALA A 141 -4.96 -16.67 -12.74
CA ALA A 141 -6.10 -15.90 -12.24
C ALA A 141 -6.14 -14.48 -12.83
N ASP A 142 -7.34 -13.91 -12.86
CA ASP A 142 -7.55 -12.51 -13.22
C ASP A 142 -7.54 -11.63 -11.96
N TYR A 143 -6.76 -10.55 -12.02
CA TYR A 143 -6.57 -9.63 -10.89
C TYR A 143 -7.14 -8.26 -11.23
N VAL A 144 -8.25 -7.90 -10.57
CA VAL A 144 -8.88 -6.60 -10.73
C VAL A 144 -8.41 -5.66 -9.63
N ILE A 145 -7.62 -4.65 -9.98
CA ILE A 145 -7.16 -3.63 -9.04
C ILE A 145 -8.16 -2.49 -8.94
N CYS A 146 -8.45 -2.09 -7.71
CA CYS A 146 -9.31 -0.96 -7.37
C CYS A 146 -8.72 -0.14 -6.22
N GLY A 147 -8.88 1.18 -6.29
CA GLY A 147 -8.46 2.10 -5.25
C GLY A 147 -6.95 2.17 -5.00
N ILE A 148 -6.13 1.83 -6.00
CA ILE A 148 -4.68 2.06 -5.90
C ILE A 148 -4.39 3.56 -6.02
N GLY A 149 -5.11 4.28 -6.89
CA GLY A 149 -5.01 5.73 -7.08
C GLY A 149 -3.59 6.18 -7.45
N ALA A 150 -3.36 6.50 -8.73
CA ALA A 150 -2.12 7.18 -9.13
C ALA A 150 -2.21 8.71 -8.93
N GLN A 151 -3.43 9.24 -8.87
CA GLN A 151 -3.72 10.65 -8.69
C GLN A 151 -4.25 10.92 -7.27
N LYS A 152 -4.11 12.15 -6.79
CA LYS A 152 -4.64 12.62 -5.49
C LYS A 152 -4.22 11.80 -4.25
N ARG A 153 -3.10 11.06 -4.30
CA ARG A 153 -2.57 10.32 -3.13
C ARG A 153 -2.18 11.19 -1.93
N ASP A 154 -1.97 12.47 -2.17
CA ASP A 154 -1.70 13.45 -1.12
C ASP A 154 -2.98 14.18 -0.68
N GLU A 155 -4.17 13.69 -1.05
CA GLU A 155 -5.48 14.24 -0.69
C GLU A 155 -6.27 13.19 0.11
N TYR A 156 -6.73 13.56 1.30
CA TYR A 156 -7.65 12.75 2.10
C TYR A 156 -9.08 12.86 1.52
N LEU A 157 -9.96 11.92 1.89
CA LEU A 157 -11.36 11.92 1.45
C LEU A 157 -12.14 13.18 1.87
N ASP A 158 -11.65 13.91 2.87
CA ASP A 158 -12.20 15.19 3.32
C ASP A 158 -11.59 16.40 2.60
N GLY A 159 -10.82 16.16 1.53
CA GLY A 159 -10.16 17.19 0.72
C GLY A 159 -8.90 17.77 1.36
N ARG A 160 -8.46 17.30 2.54
CA ARG A 160 -7.21 17.80 3.14
C ARG A 160 -6.01 17.31 2.35
N HIS A 161 -5.07 18.22 2.10
CA HIS A 161 -3.81 17.87 1.45
C HIS A 161 -2.71 17.59 2.47
N ILE A 162 -1.87 16.59 2.17
CA ILE A 162 -0.62 16.39 2.89
C ILE A 162 0.38 17.43 2.42
N HIS A 163 0.46 18.54 3.15
CA HIS A 163 1.44 19.59 2.90
C HIS A 163 2.87 19.13 3.21
N GLY A 164 3.85 19.69 2.49
CA GLY A 164 5.28 19.50 2.77
C GLY A 164 5.96 18.30 2.11
N ARG A 165 5.32 17.64 1.13
CA ARG A 165 5.93 16.55 0.36
C ARG A 165 6.18 16.98 -1.08
N ASP A 166 7.45 16.88 -1.48
CA ASP A 166 7.92 17.29 -2.81
C ASP A 166 7.65 16.27 -3.92
N LEU A 167 7.31 15.03 -3.55
CA LEU A 167 6.99 13.93 -4.45
C LEU A 167 5.79 13.14 -3.95
N PRO A 168 4.93 12.66 -4.85
CA PRO A 168 3.80 11.83 -4.49
C PRO A 168 4.31 10.51 -3.90
N GLN A 169 3.74 10.12 -2.76
CA GLN A 169 4.14 8.88 -2.09
C GLN A 169 3.73 7.65 -2.89
N HIS A 170 4.59 6.63 -2.89
CA HIS A 170 4.36 5.33 -3.52
C HIS A 170 4.22 5.34 -5.05
N VAL A 171 3.76 6.43 -5.68
CA VAL A 171 3.39 6.47 -7.11
C VAL A 171 4.50 5.94 -8.02
N PHE A 172 5.76 6.35 -7.84
CA PHE A 172 6.85 5.86 -8.69
C PHE A 172 7.12 4.37 -8.51
N ALA A 173 7.07 3.89 -7.26
CA ALA A 173 7.24 2.47 -6.96
C ALA A 173 6.06 1.67 -7.51
N ASP A 174 4.83 2.13 -7.28
CA ASP A 174 3.59 1.50 -7.71
C ASP A 174 3.55 1.36 -9.23
N VAL A 175 3.76 2.45 -9.98
CA VAL A 175 3.77 2.44 -11.45
C VAL A 175 4.83 1.48 -11.99
N LYS A 176 6.04 1.46 -11.40
CA LYS A 176 7.10 0.56 -11.86
C LYS A 176 6.76 -0.90 -11.60
N VAL A 177 6.26 -1.22 -10.41
CA VAL A 177 5.87 -2.59 -10.03
C VAL A 177 4.69 -3.04 -10.90
N LEU A 178 3.65 -2.21 -11.03
CA LEU A 178 2.46 -2.52 -11.80
C LEU A 178 2.82 -2.81 -13.26
N ARG A 179 3.65 -1.98 -13.88
CA ARG A 179 4.15 -2.19 -15.25
C ARG A 179 4.91 -3.51 -15.42
N LYS A 180 5.60 -3.99 -14.37
CA LYS A 180 6.31 -5.28 -14.40
C LYS A 180 5.36 -6.46 -14.23
N LEU A 181 4.38 -6.33 -13.32
CA LEU A 181 3.38 -7.37 -13.07
C LEU A 181 2.43 -7.52 -14.28
N ALA A 182 1.97 -6.41 -14.88
CA ALA A 182 1.08 -6.41 -16.04
C ALA A 182 1.65 -7.14 -17.28
N ARG A 183 2.99 -7.31 -17.34
CA ARG A 183 3.64 -8.09 -18.42
C ARG A 183 3.60 -9.60 -18.20
N ARG A 184 3.25 -10.06 -17.00
CA ARG A 184 3.38 -11.46 -16.57
C ARG A 184 2.07 -12.08 -16.11
N TYR A 185 1.14 -11.24 -15.63
CA TYR A 185 -0.12 -11.61 -14.99
C TYR A 185 -1.29 -10.92 -15.69
N ASN A 186 -2.48 -11.53 -15.61
CA ASN A 186 -3.71 -10.96 -16.14
C ASN A 186 -4.22 -9.89 -15.17
N LEU A 187 -3.81 -8.65 -15.40
CA LEU A 187 -4.20 -7.52 -14.57
C LEU A 187 -5.28 -6.70 -15.31
N PHE A 188 -6.26 -6.25 -14.53
CA PHE A 188 -7.30 -5.31 -14.95
C PHE A 188 -7.43 -4.20 -13.92
N THR A 189 -7.95 -3.06 -14.33
CA THR A 189 -8.20 -1.95 -13.42
C THR A 189 -9.61 -1.40 -13.53
N THR A 190 -10.17 -0.95 -12.41
CA THR A 190 -11.39 -0.13 -12.41
C THR A 190 -11.09 1.37 -12.46
N GLU A 191 -9.83 1.78 -12.54
CA GLU A 191 -9.39 3.18 -12.41
C GLU A 191 -8.93 3.76 -13.77
N PRO A 192 -9.59 4.81 -14.29
CA PRO A 192 -9.24 5.41 -15.60
C PRO A 192 -7.79 5.83 -15.73
N GLU A 193 -7.21 6.38 -14.66
CA GLU A 193 -5.84 6.88 -14.68
C GLU A 193 -4.79 5.78 -14.82
N LEU A 194 -5.15 4.51 -14.58
CA LEU A 194 -4.26 3.35 -14.70
C LEU A 194 -4.35 2.65 -16.06
N GLU A 195 -5.26 3.06 -16.95
CA GLU A 195 -5.50 2.41 -18.25
C GLU A 195 -4.26 2.30 -19.13
N HIS A 196 -3.37 3.29 -19.04
CA HIS A 196 -2.11 3.31 -19.78
C HIS A 196 -1.08 2.26 -19.29
N LEU A 197 -1.35 1.59 -18.16
CA LEU A 197 -0.52 0.54 -17.58
C LEU A 197 -1.19 -0.83 -17.62
N VAL A 198 -2.51 -0.86 -17.42
CA VAL A 198 -3.32 -2.07 -17.24
C VAL A 198 -4.69 -1.84 -17.89
N PRO A 199 -5.23 -2.78 -18.69
CA PRO A 199 -6.52 -2.61 -19.34
C PRO A 199 -7.67 -2.43 -18.34
N ARG A 200 -8.75 -1.76 -18.75
CA ARG A 200 -9.97 -1.70 -17.94
C ARG A 200 -10.56 -3.08 -17.74
N TYR A 201 -11.06 -3.32 -16.54
CA TYR A 201 -11.96 -4.44 -16.31
C TYR A 201 -13.27 -4.16 -17.07
N PRO A 202 -13.73 -5.09 -17.93
CA PRO A 202 -14.98 -4.91 -18.65
C PRO A 202 -16.13 -4.73 -17.66
N ALA A 203 -16.93 -3.68 -17.84
CA ALA A 203 -18.20 -3.58 -17.14
C ALA A 203 -19.04 -4.79 -17.55
N SER A 204 -19.54 -5.53 -16.57
CA SER A 204 -20.48 -6.61 -16.80
C SER A 204 -21.84 -6.03 -17.20
N ASP A 205 -21.94 -5.54 -18.43
CA ASP A 205 -23.20 -5.10 -19.07
C ASP A 205 -23.72 -6.15 -20.07
N GLU A 206 -23.19 -7.37 -20.05
CA GLU A 206 -23.72 -8.51 -20.82
C GLU A 206 -23.74 -9.77 -19.93
N ALA A 207 -24.80 -9.90 -19.13
CA ALA A 207 -25.28 -11.17 -18.57
C ALA A 207 -26.81 -11.16 -18.50
#